data_AF-A0A1H3EPQ9-F1
#
_entry.id   AF-A0A1H3EPQ9-F1
#
_cell.length_a   1.000
_cell.length_b   1.000
_cell.length_c   1.000
_cell.angle_alpha   90.00
_cell.angle_beta   90.00
_cell.angle_gamma   90.00
#
_symmetry.space_group_name_H-M   'P 1'
#
loop_
_entity.id
_entity.type
_entity.pdbx_description
1 polymer ?
#
loop_
_entity_poly.entity_id
_entity_poly.type
_entity_poly.pdbx_seq_one_letter_code
_entity_poly.pdbx_strand_id
1 'polypeptide(L)'
;MTVVLTRDGVLSAEALAAVRAADAVYSTVPVDGLEPAPNVDKLLTGSVVLLTASVTDPSAAAMIAAGSRVIDVPKPPLVEAVAVMDRLRSPGGCPWDAVQTHESLRQYLVEETYELLDAIETGDRAALREELGDVLLQVLFHARVAAEDPADPFDVDDVARDLVGKLVGRHPNVFADADRVHTAEHQELKWEELKQAEKRRQSIVDGVALGQPAVALAGKLGQRSGRAGVPLDLFPGGTSAAEQLFRVAATARRAGVDPEGELRAVAKAFVADLRAAEDAARAAGVEPSALEADGWRRFWPAPGS
;
A
#
# COMPACT_ATOMS: atom_id res chain seq x y z
N MET A 1 21.85 8.70 -36.07
CA MET A 1 22.47 8.65 -34.73
C MET A 1 21.38 8.59 -33.69
N THR A 2 21.58 7.77 -32.66
CA THR A 2 20.60 7.59 -31.59
C THR A 2 21.32 7.47 -30.26
N VAL A 3 20.81 8.16 -29.25
CA VAL A 3 21.23 8.00 -27.86
C VAL A 3 20.17 7.15 -27.18
N VAL A 4 20.59 6.05 -26.58
CA VAL A 4 19.72 5.14 -25.83
C VAL A 4 20.11 5.23 -24.38
N LEU A 5 19.17 5.65 -23.53
CA LEU A 5 19.37 5.60 -22.09
C LEU A 5 19.30 4.16 -21.62
N THR A 6 20.23 3.78 -20.76
CA THR A 6 20.25 2.51 -20.05
C THR A 6 20.01 2.78 -18.57
N ARG A 7 19.28 1.89 -17.90
CA ARG A 7 19.05 1.97 -16.45
C ARG A 7 19.31 0.59 -15.86
N ASP A 8 20.31 0.49 -14.99
CA ASP A 8 20.70 -0.77 -14.34
C ASP A 8 20.91 -1.93 -15.33
N GLY A 9 21.50 -1.63 -16.50
CA GLY A 9 21.74 -2.61 -17.56
C GLY A 9 20.51 -2.96 -18.42
N VAL A 10 19.36 -2.32 -18.20
CA VAL A 10 18.13 -2.53 -18.97
C VAL A 10 18.04 -1.56 -20.13
N LEU A 11 17.61 -2.06 -21.29
CA LEU A 11 17.29 -1.31 -22.50
C LEU A 11 15.80 -1.39 -22.79
N SER A 12 15.22 -0.30 -23.32
CA SER A 12 13.84 -0.30 -23.82
C SER A 12 13.72 -1.23 -25.02
N ALA A 13 12.61 -1.97 -25.12
CA ALA A 13 12.32 -2.78 -26.31
C ALA A 13 12.28 -1.93 -27.59
N GLU A 14 11.92 -0.66 -27.50
CA GLU A 14 11.97 0.31 -28.61
C GLU A 14 13.40 0.52 -29.13
N ALA A 15 14.41 0.42 -28.26
CA ALA A 15 15.81 0.57 -28.63
C ALA A 15 16.32 -0.59 -29.49
N LEU A 16 15.67 -1.76 -29.45
CA LEU A 16 16.15 -2.96 -30.14
C LEU A 16 16.24 -2.77 -31.65
N ALA A 17 15.28 -2.05 -32.26
CA ALA A 17 15.30 -1.75 -33.68
C ALA A 17 16.47 -0.82 -34.05
N ALA A 18 16.74 0.20 -33.22
CA ALA A 18 17.85 1.13 -33.43
C ALA A 18 19.21 0.43 -33.27
N VAL A 19 19.37 -0.38 -32.20
CA VAL A 19 20.59 -1.15 -31.94
C VAL A 19 20.90 -2.11 -33.09
N ARG A 20 19.89 -2.80 -33.64
CA ARG A 20 20.08 -3.75 -34.75
C ARG A 20 20.39 -3.08 -36.09
N ALA A 21 19.94 -1.85 -36.29
CA ALA A 21 20.13 -1.10 -37.54
C ALA A 21 21.36 -0.18 -37.51
N ALA A 22 22.09 -0.13 -36.40
CA ALA A 22 23.27 0.70 -36.25
C ALA A 22 24.48 0.07 -36.95
N ASP A 23 25.31 0.92 -37.57
CA ASP A 23 26.63 0.54 -38.08
C ASP A 23 27.61 0.26 -36.92
N ALA A 24 27.42 0.95 -35.79
CA ALA A 24 28.19 0.76 -34.57
C ALA A 24 27.37 1.08 -33.32
N VAL A 25 27.64 0.33 -32.25
CA VAL A 25 27.05 0.53 -30.92
C VAL A 25 28.18 0.76 -29.93
N TYR A 26 28.12 1.89 -29.24
CA TYR A 26 29.09 2.29 -28.21
C TYR A 26 28.40 2.46 -26.86
N SER A 27 29.16 2.42 -25.77
CA SER A 27 28.63 2.64 -24.43
C SER A 27 29.47 3.61 -23.60
N THR A 28 28.83 4.50 -22.84
CA THR A 28 29.50 5.32 -21.81
C THR A 28 29.55 4.61 -20.46
N VAL A 29 28.79 3.52 -20.30
CA VAL A 29 28.83 2.63 -19.14
C VAL A 29 29.48 1.28 -19.49
N PRO A 30 30.15 0.59 -18.57
CA PRO A 30 30.71 -0.73 -18.84
C PRO A 30 29.61 -1.72 -19.24
N VAL A 31 29.70 -2.28 -20.44
CA VAL A 31 28.82 -3.36 -20.94
C VAL A 31 29.69 -4.39 -21.63
N ASP A 32 29.58 -5.65 -21.20
CA ASP A 32 30.35 -6.74 -21.79
C ASP A 32 30.07 -6.86 -23.29
N GLY A 33 31.14 -6.87 -24.08
CA GLY A 33 31.07 -7.01 -25.54
C GLY A 33 30.75 -5.72 -26.31
N LEU A 34 30.65 -4.56 -25.66
CA LEU A 34 30.53 -3.26 -26.34
C LEU A 34 31.80 -2.42 -26.19
N GLU A 35 32.16 -1.72 -27.27
CA GLU A 35 33.25 -0.76 -27.25
C GLU A 35 32.86 0.48 -26.42
N PRO A 36 33.79 1.05 -25.64
CA PRO A 36 33.55 2.31 -24.97
C PRO A 36 33.36 3.44 -25.97
N ALA A 37 32.64 4.49 -25.56
CA ALA A 37 32.37 5.65 -26.39
C ALA A 37 33.66 6.28 -26.94
N PRO A 38 33.82 6.38 -28.27
CA PRO A 38 34.96 7.05 -28.88
C PRO A 38 34.80 8.58 -28.77
N ASN A 39 35.67 9.33 -29.44
CA ASN A 39 35.52 10.78 -29.55
C ASN A 39 34.19 11.16 -30.24
N VAL A 40 33.72 12.38 -29.95
CA VAL A 40 32.45 12.90 -30.45
C VAL A 40 32.40 12.89 -31.98
N ASP A 41 33.51 13.20 -32.67
CA ASP A 41 33.55 13.21 -34.14
C ASP A 41 33.16 11.85 -34.73
N LYS A 42 33.66 10.74 -34.16
CA LYS A 42 33.30 9.39 -34.60
C LYS A 42 31.86 9.03 -34.26
N LEU A 43 31.34 9.51 -33.13
CA LEU A 43 29.94 9.33 -32.73
C LEU A 43 28.95 10.06 -33.65
N LEU A 44 29.41 11.15 -34.28
CA LEU A 44 28.59 11.97 -35.18
C LEU A 44 28.63 11.52 -36.65
N THR A 45 29.35 10.44 -36.96
CA THR A 45 29.46 9.90 -38.33
C THR A 45 28.73 8.57 -38.48
N GLY A 46 27.84 8.48 -39.47
CA GLY A 46 27.12 7.24 -39.79
C GLY A 46 25.95 6.91 -38.87
N SER A 47 25.49 5.65 -38.90
CA SER A 47 24.40 5.15 -38.05
C SER A 47 24.96 4.64 -36.72
N VAL A 48 25.24 5.56 -35.79
CA VAL A 48 25.75 5.20 -34.46
C VAL A 48 24.63 5.18 -33.41
N VAL A 49 24.64 4.16 -32.56
CA VAL A 49 23.91 4.12 -31.30
C VAL A 49 24.87 4.27 -30.13
N LEU A 50 24.60 5.23 -29.24
CA LEU A 50 25.31 5.38 -27.98
C LEU A 50 24.41 4.94 -26.83
N LEU A 51 24.82 3.92 -26.10
CA LEU A 51 24.23 3.53 -24.82
C LEU A 51 24.82 4.40 -23.72
N THR A 52 23.98 5.00 -22.88
CA THR A 52 24.44 5.88 -21.80
C THR A 52 23.51 5.83 -20.59
N ALA A 53 24.03 6.03 -19.38
CA ALA A 53 23.18 6.15 -18.18
C ALA A 53 22.61 7.56 -17.96
N SER A 54 23.13 8.57 -18.66
CA SER A 54 22.66 9.95 -18.49
C SER A 54 22.76 10.75 -19.78
N VAL A 55 21.73 11.54 -20.07
CA VAL A 55 21.75 12.53 -21.16
C VAL A 55 22.75 13.66 -20.93
N THR A 56 23.24 13.83 -19.69
CA THR A 56 24.24 14.83 -19.34
C THR A 56 25.68 14.34 -19.53
N ASP A 57 25.88 13.06 -19.88
CA ASP A 57 27.19 12.57 -20.27
C ASP A 57 27.74 13.39 -21.46
N PRO A 58 29.03 13.78 -21.49
CA PRO A 58 29.56 14.64 -22.55
C PRO A 58 29.32 14.12 -23.97
N SER A 59 29.46 12.80 -24.19
CA SER A 59 29.24 12.16 -25.48
C SER A 59 27.76 12.14 -25.85
N ALA A 60 26.89 11.84 -24.87
CA ALA A 60 25.44 11.88 -25.04
C ALA A 60 24.95 13.29 -25.35
N ALA A 61 25.36 14.28 -24.55
CA ALA A 61 24.99 15.67 -24.70
C ALA A 61 25.42 16.22 -26.08
N ALA A 62 26.61 15.88 -26.56
CA ALA A 62 27.09 16.28 -27.88
C ALA A 62 26.25 15.65 -29.01
N MET A 63 25.95 14.35 -28.93
CA MET A 63 25.06 13.67 -29.89
C MET A 63 23.64 14.27 -29.89
N ILE A 64 23.09 14.58 -28.72
CA ILE A 64 21.77 15.20 -28.57
C ILE A 64 21.77 16.62 -29.16
N ALA A 65 22.79 17.42 -28.85
CA ALA A 65 22.94 18.77 -29.42
C ALA A 65 23.05 18.75 -30.95
N ALA A 66 23.62 17.68 -31.52
CA ALA A 66 23.69 17.44 -32.96
C ALA A 66 22.38 16.86 -33.57
N GLY A 67 21.30 16.74 -32.79
CA GLY A 67 19.99 16.30 -33.26
C GLY A 67 19.76 14.78 -33.25
N SER A 68 20.54 14.02 -32.49
CA SER A 68 20.31 12.58 -32.35
C SER A 68 18.96 12.29 -31.68
N ARG A 69 18.26 11.26 -32.18
CA ARG A 69 17.06 10.74 -31.50
C ARG A 69 17.45 10.19 -30.13
N VAL A 70 16.66 10.52 -29.10
CA VAL A 70 16.81 9.93 -27.76
C VAL A 70 15.74 8.87 -27.56
N ILE A 71 16.14 7.68 -27.14
CA ILE A 71 15.25 6.62 -26.70
C ILE A 71 15.49 6.44 -25.20
N ASP A 72 14.47 6.73 -24.40
CA ASP A 72 14.53 6.53 -22.94
C ASP A 72 13.95 5.16 -22.57
N VAL A 73 14.31 4.69 -21.38
CA VAL A 73 13.60 3.62 -20.67
C VAL A 73 12.57 4.32 -19.78
N PRO A 74 11.26 4.26 -20.09
CA PRO A 74 10.24 4.84 -19.22
C PRO A 74 10.39 4.24 -17.82
N LYS A 75 10.53 5.10 -16.81
CA LYS A 75 10.50 4.62 -15.42
C LYS A 75 9.05 4.35 -15.06
N PRO A 76 8.66 3.12 -14.69
CA PRO A 76 7.36 2.92 -14.10
C PRO A 76 7.24 3.80 -12.85
N PRO A 77 6.13 4.51 -12.62
CA PRO A 77 6.00 5.42 -11.49
C PRO A 77 6.29 4.80 -10.12
N LEU A 78 6.01 3.49 -9.96
CA LEU A 78 6.36 2.76 -8.75
C LEU A 78 7.88 2.68 -8.52
N VAL A 79 8.65 2.34 -9.57
CA VAL A 79 10.11 2.32 -9.51
C VAL A 79 10.66 3.73 -9.30
N GLU A 80 9.98 4.75 -9.83
CA GLU A 80 10.31 6.14 -9.57
C GLU A 80 10.13 6.50 -8.10
N ALA A 81 9.00 6.16 -7.49
CA ALA A 81 8.72 6.39 -6.08
C ALA A 81 9.77 5.75 -5.16
N VAL A 82 10.20 4.51 -5.46
CA VAL A 82 11.28 3.81 -4.73
C VAL A 82 12.57 4.64 -4.73
N ALA A 83 12.99 5.14 -5.89
CA ALA A 83 14.23 5.93 -5.97
C ALA A 83 14.09 7.32 -5.36
N VAL A 84 12.91 7.93 -5.41
CA VAL A 84 12.64 9.19 -4.71
C VAL A 84 12.78 8.97 -3.20
N MET A 85 12.19 7.91 -2.65
CA MET A 85 12.34 7.54 -1.24
C MET A 85 13.80 7.29 -0.85
N ASP A 86 14.55 6.53 -1.66
CA ASP A 86 15.98 6.31 -1.44
C ASP A 86 16.77 7.63 -1.42
N ARG A 87 16.49 8.53 -2.37
CA ARG A 87 17.14 9.84 -2.43
C ARG A 87 16.79 10.73 -1.24
N LEU A 88 15.54 10.72 -0.79
CA LEU A 88 15.07 11.49 0.36
C LEU A 88 15.77 11.06 1.64
N ARG A 89 15.96 9.76 1.87
CA ARG A 89 16.59 9.25 3.10
C ARG A 89 18.12 9.26 3.07
N SER A 90 18.73 9.11 1.89
CA SER A 90 20.18 9.04 1.73
C SER A 90 20.91 10.37 2.07
N PRO A 91 22.23 10.35 2.35
CA PRO A 91 23.00 11.55 2.61
C PRO A 91 22.82 12.66 1.54
N GLY A 92 22.56 13.88 2.00
CA GLY A 92 22.22 15.02 1.14
C GLY A 92 20.74 15.09 0.74
N GLY A 93 19.91 14.16 1.24
CA GLY A 93 18.45 14.19 1.18
C GLY A 93 17.82 15.02 2.30
N CYS A 94 16.59 14.66 2.66
CA CYS A 94 15.78 15.33 3.67
C CYS A 94 16.18 14.89 5.09
N PRO A 95 16.52 15.84 6.00
CA PRO A 95 16.90 15.51 7.37
C PRO A 95 15.77 14.83 8.17
N TRP A 96 14.51 15.16 7.88
CA TRP A 96 13.37 14.52 8.55
C TRP A 96 13.26 13.05 8.14
N ASP A 97 13.44 12.75 6.85
CA ASP A 97 13.33 11.38 6.36
C ASP A 97 14.47 10.48 6.88
N ALA A 98 15.68 11.05 6.99
CA ALA A 98 16.87 10.36 7.48
C ALA A 98 16.74 9.88 8.94
N VAL A 99 16.02 10.60 9.80
CA VAL A 99 15.90 10.26 11.24
C VAL A 99 14.75 9.31 11.56
N GLN A 100 13.87 9.00 10.60
CA GLN A 100 12.73 8.12 10.86
C GLN A 100 13.17 6.68 11.16
N THR A 101 12.43 6.02 12.06
CA THR A 101 12.57 4.60 12.38
C THR A 101 11.21 3.91 12.23
N HIS A 102 11.17 2.58 12.32
CA HIS A 102 9.91 1.85 12.34
C HIS A 102 8.97 2.31 13.46
N GLU A 103 9.51 2.73 14.61
CA GLU A 103 8.78 3.24 15.77
C GLU A 103 8.13 4.59 15.48
N SER A 104 8.88 5.53 14.92
CA SER A 104 8.39 6.89 14.67
C SER A 104 7.33 6.93 13.58
N LEU A 105 7.38 5.96 12.65
CA LEU A 105 6.44 5.87 11.53
C LEU A 105 5.10 5.21 11.88
N ARG A 106 4.98 4.51 13.01
CA ARG A 106 3.76 3.74 13.35
C ARG A 106 2.50 4.61 13.43
N GLN A 107 2.63 5.84 13.93
CA GLN A 107 1.48 6.75 14.05
C GLN A 107 0.93 7.11 12.67
N TYR A 108 1.81 7.47 11.74
CA TYR A 108 1.43 7.84 10.37
C TYR A 108 0.80 6.64 9.66
N LEU A 109 1.37 5.44 9.79
CA LEU A 109 0.75 4.23 9.23
C LEU A 109 -0.68 4.00 9.74
N VAL A 110 -0.95 4.28 11.00
CA VAL A 110 -2.31 4.17 11.56
C VAL A 110 -3.20 5.28 11.00
N GLU A 111 -2.72 6.51 10.93
CA GLU A 111 -3.42 7.67 10.35
C GLU A 111 -3.82 7.38 8.90
N GLU A 112 -2.87 7.07 8.00
CA GLU A 112 -3.14 6.80 6.58
C GLU A 112 -4.10 5.61 6.39
N THR A 113 -4.04 4.62 7.29
CA THR A 113 -4.99 3.50 7.25
C THR A 113 -6.42 3.97 7.51
N TYR A 114 -6.63 4.90 8.44
CA TYR A 114 -7.96 5.42 8.74
C TYR A 114 -8.44 6.46 7.73
N GLU A 115 -7.55 7.26 7.15
CA GLU A 115 -7.88 8.17 6.04
C GLU A 115 -8.31 7.36 4.81
N LEU A 116 -7.57 6.29 4.48
CA LEU A 116 -7.98 5.33 3.44
C LEU A 116 -9.35 4.70 3.73
N LEU A 117 -9.62 4.29 4.98
CA LEU A 117 -10.93 3.76 5.37
C LEU A 117 -12.04 4.81 5.20
N ASP A 118 -11.79 6.07 5.56
CA ASP A 118 -12.75 7.16 5.37
C ASP A 118 -13.05 7.40 3.88
N ALA A 119 -12.03 7.40 3.03
CA ALA A 119 -12.20 7.51 1.58
C ALA A 119 -13.02 6.35 0.98
N ILE A 120 -12.82 5.12 1.48
CA ILE A 120 -13.64 3.96 1.07
C ILE A 120 -15.09 4.13 1.50
N GLU A 121 -15.32 4.53 2.75
CA GLU A 121 -16.66 4.66 3.33
C GLU A 121 -17.47 5.81 2.70
N THR A 122 -16.81 6.91 2.33
CA THR A 122 -17.43 8.06 1.66
C THR A 122 -17.57 7.88 0.15
N GLY A 123 -16.87 6.91 -0.44
CA GLY A 123 -16.86 6.67 -1.87
C GLY A 123 -16.10 7.73 -2.68
N ASP A 124 -15.29 8.57 -2.03
CA ASP A 124 -14.47 9.58 -2.70
C ASP A 124 -13.32 8.93 -3.47
N ARG A 125 -13.41 8.94 -4.79
CA ARG A 125 -12.43 8.32 -5.69
C ARG A 125 -11.11 9.07 -5.76
N ALA A 126 -11.11 10.38 -5.53
CA ALA A 126 -9.91 11.19 -5.55
C ALA A 126 -9.12 10.94 -4.26
N ALA A 127 -9.79 11.10 -3.10
CA ALA A 127 -9.21 10.77 -1.81
C ALA A 127 -8.71 9.33 -1.78
N LEU A 128 -9.51 8.35 -2.24
CA LEU A 128 -9.10 6.94 -2.27
C LEU A 128 -7.76 6.72 -2.98
N ARG A 129 -7.50 7.46 -4.07
CA ARG A 129 -6.25 7.34 -4.82
C ARG A 129 -5.08 7.99 -4.07
N GLU A 130 -5.32 9.11 -3.40
CA GLU A 130 -4.35 9.83 -2.56
C GLU A 130 -3.93 8.95 -1.39
N GLU A 131 -4.89 8.46 -0.60
CA GLU A 131 -4.64 7.63 0.59
C GLU A 131 -3.99 6.28 0.26
N LEU A 132 -4.31 5.68 -0.90
CA LEU A 132 -3.59 4.50 -1.39
C LEU A 132 -2.11 4.81 -1.68
N GLY A 133 -1.83 6.04 -2.13
CA GLY A 133 -0.48 6.56 -2.31
C GLY A 133 0.24 6.73 -0.97
N ASP A 134 -0.43 7.23 0.06
CA ASP A 134 0.17 7.45 1.38
C ASP A 134 0.41 6.13 2.13
N VAL A 135 -0.51 5.16 2.02
CA VAL A 135 -0.25 3.79 2.48
C VAL A 135 0.92 3.16 1.72
N LEU A 136 1.04 3.39 0.40
CA LEU A 136 2.20 2.94 -0.36
C LEU A 136 3.48 3.64 0.10
N LEU A 137 3.44 4.94 0.40
CA LEU A 137 4.57 5.70 0.94
C LEU A 137 5.08 5.05 2.23
N GLN A 138 4.19 4.65 3.14
CA GLN A 138 4.57 3.95 4.36
C GLN A 138 5.28 2.61 4.06
N VAL A 139 4.80 1.82 3.09
CA VAL A 139 5.46 0.58 2.66
C VAL A 139 6.88 0.87 2.15
N LEU A 140 7.04 1.87 1.28
CA LEU A 140 8.34 2.27 0.74
C LEU A 140 9.30 2.74 1.84
N PHE A 141 8.78 3.52 2.80
CA PHE A 141 9.57 4.05 3.90
C PHE A 141 10.08 2.92 4.80
N HIS A 142 9.19 2.04 5.25
CA HIS A 142 9.56 0.90 6.09
C HIS A 142 10.54 -0.03 5.36
N ALA A 143 10.33 -0.32 4.08
CA ALA A 143 11.28 -1.13 3.30
C ALA A 143 12.65 -0.45 3.18
N ARG A 144 12.69 0.87 2.98
CA ARG A 144 13.96 1.59 2.89
C ARG A 144 14.71 1.68 4.22
N VAL A 145 13.99 1.78 5.35
CA VAL A 145 14.57 1.66 6.71
C VAL A 145 15.12 0.25 6.93
N ALA A 146 14.38 -0.78 6.53
CA ALA A 146 14.79 -2.18 6.71
C ALA A 146 16.05 -2.53 5.91
N ALA A 147 16.25 -1.92 4.74
CA ALA A 147 17.46 -2.10 3.94
C ALA A 147 18.75 -1.63 4.63
N GLU A 148 18.64 -0.83 5.70
CA GLU A 148 19.77 -0.35 6.52
C GLU A 148 20.08 -1.26 7.72
N ASP A 149 19.27 -2.30 7.96
CA ASP A 149 19.49 -3.20 9.09
C ASP A 149 20.84 -3.95 8.91
N PRO A 150 21.72 -3.93 9.93
CA PRO A 150 23.05 -4.53 9.80
C PRO A 150 23.05 -6.07 9.87
N ALA A 151 21.98 -6.68 10.36
CA ALA A 151 21.91 -8.12 10.63
C ALA A 151 20.99 -8.86 9.65
N ASP A 152 19.84 -8.27 9.30
CA ASP A 152 18.82 -8.88 8.46
C ASP A 152 18.18 -7.84 7.51
N PRO A 153 18.96 -7.26 6.57
CA PRO A 153 18.45 -6.27 5.64
C PRO A 153 17.53 -6.90 4.60
N PHE A 154 16.45 -6.20 4.28
CA PHE A 154 15.59 -6.47 3.13
C PHE A 154 15.10 -5.15 2.52
N ASP A 155 14.77 -5.17 1.23
CA ASP A 155 14.27 -4.00 0.53
C ASP A 155 12.82 -4.17 0.01
N VAL A 156 12.36 -3.20 -0.78
CA VAL A 156 11.01 -3.21 -1.35
C VAL A 156 10.81 -4.36 -2.35
N ASP A 157 11.86 -4.77 -3.05
CA ASP A 157 11.79 -5.87 -4.02
C ASP A 157 11.69 -7.21 -3.30
N ASP A 158 12.34 -7.37 -2.15
CA ASP A 158 12.16 -8.53 -1.28
C ASP A 158 10.71 -8.59 -0.74
N VAL A 159 10.16 -7.47 -0.26
CA VAL A 159 8.74 -7.38 0.16
C VAL A 159 7.80 -7.77 -0.98
N ALA A 160 8.06 -7.26 -2.20
CA ALA A 160 7.26 -7.58 -3.38
C ALA A 160 7.39 -9.06 -3.78
N ARG A 161 8.60 -9.62 -3.73
CA ARG A 161 8.87 -11.03 -4.05
C ARG A 161 8.14 -11.96 -3.09
N ASP A 162 8.20 -11.68 -1.79
CA ASP A 162 7.49 -12.43 -0.77
C ASP A 162 5.97 -12.32 -0.92
N LEU A 163 5.47 -11.12 -1.26
CA LEU A 163 4.05 -10.93 -1.56
C LEU A 163 3.63 -11.76 -2.78
N VAL A 164 4.38 -11.73 -3.87
CA VAL A 164 4.10 -12.50 -5.09
C VAL A 164 4.12 -13.99 -4.79
N GLY A 165 5.18 -14.51 -4.15
CA GLY A 165 5.28 -15.92 -3.78
C GLY A 165 4.10 -16.37 -2.91
N LYS A 166 3.72 -15.55 -1.93
CA LYS A 166 2.54 -15.78 -1.07
C LYS A 166 1.23 -15.77 -1.85
N LEU A 167 1.04 -14.83 -2.78
CA LEU A 167 -0.19 -14.76 -3.58
C LEU A 167 -0.28 -15.92 -4.55
N VAL A 168 0.79 -16.25 -5.27
CA VAL A 168 0.85 -17.38 -6.20
C VAL A 168 0.63 -18.70 -5.46
N GLY A 169 1.35 -18.92 -4.35
CA GLY A 169 1.23 -20.14 -3.55
C GLY A 169 -0.15 -20.36 -2.93
N ARG A 170 -0.89 -19.28 -2.66
CA ARG A 170 -2.24 -19.34 -2.08
C ARG A 170 -3.38 -19.32 -3.11
N HIS A 171 -3.05 -19.21 -4.40
CA HIS A 171 -4.01 -19.30 -5.50
C HIS A 171 -3.59 -20.38 -6.51
N PRO A 172 -3.38 -21.64 -6.08
CA PRO A 172 -2.97 -22.71 -6.99
C PRO A 172 -4.01 -22.96 -8.09
N ASN A 173 -5.29 -22.67 -7.85
CA ASN A 173 -6.35 -22.74 -8.84
C ASN A 173 -6.24 -21.69 -9.98
N VAL A 174 -5.42 -20.65 -9.80
CA VAL A 174 -5.17 -19.61 -10.81
C VAL A 174 -3.81 -19.82 -11.48
N PHE A 175 -2.79 -20.20 -10.71
CA PHE A 175 -1.40 -20.23 -11.17
C PHE A 175 -0.79 -21.64 -11.32
N ALA A 176 -1.52 -22.68 -10.94
CA ALA A 176 -1.13 -24.07 -11.11
C ALA A 176 -2.28 -24.90 -11.72
N ASP A 177 -1.98 -26.13 -12.12
CA ASP A 177 -2.97 -27.07 -12.65
C ASP A 177 -3.68 -27.78 -11.47
N ALA A 178 -4.37 -26.99 -10.65
CA ALA A 178 -5.08 -27.44 -9.46
C ALA A 178 -6.60 -27.33 -9.64
N ASP A 179 -7.36 -28.08 -8.83
CA ASP A 179 -8.83 -28.06 -8.88
C ASP A 179 -9.39 -26.63 -8.86
N ARG A 180 -10.31 -26.36 -9.79
CA ARG A 180 -10.98 -25.07 -9.92
C ARG A 180 -11.75 -24.78 -8.64
N VAL A 181 -11.51 -23.61 -8.07
CA VAL A 181 -12.32 -23.08 -6.97
C VAL A 181 -13.54 -22.40 -7.57
N HIS A 182 -14.73 -22.83 -7.17
CA HIS A 182 -16.00 -22.43 -7.78
C HIS A 182 -16.74 -21.31 -7.03
N THR A 183 -16.39 -21.03 -5.77
CA THR A 183 -17.04 -19.98 -4.95
C THR A 183 -16.03 -19.24 -4.06
N ALA A 184 -16.41 -18.05 -3.60
CA ALA A 184 -15.58 -17.23 -2.69
C ALA A 184 -15.35 -17.93 -1.34
N GLU A 185 -16.36 -18.62 -0.81
CA GLU A 185 -16.28 -19.35 0.47
C GLU A 185 -15.29 -20.50 0.38
N HIS A 186 -15.28 -21.21 -0.76
CA HIS A 186 -14.31 -22.28 -1.01
C HIS A 186 -12.87 -21.72 -1.13
N GLN A 187 -12.69 -20.54 -1.74
CA GLN A 187 -11.40 -19.86 -1.79
C GLN A 187 -10.92 -19.47 -0.38
N GLU A 188 -11.80 -18.93 0.47
CA GLU A 188 -11.46 -18.55 1.84
C GLU A 188 -11.04 -19.75 2.70
N LEU A 189 -11.75 -20.88 2.58
CA LEU A 189 -11.42 -22.11 3.30
C LEU A 189 -10.02 -22.60 2.92
N LYS A 190 -9.77 -22.75 1.61
CA LYS A 190 -8.49 -23.22 1.07
C LYS A 190 -7.33 -22.29 1.43
N TRP A 191 -7.57 -20.97 1.42
CA TRP A 191 -6.59 -19.98 1.87
C TRP A 191 -6.22 -20.21 3.34
N GLU A 192 -7.21 -20.38 4.22
CA GLU A 192 -6.93 -20.60 5.64
C GLU A 192 -6.23 -21.94 5.91
N GLU A 193 -6.55 -23.01 5.18
CA GLU A 193 -5.82 -24.27 5.25
C GLU A 193 -4.34 -24.09 4.90
N LEU A 194 -4.03 -23.39 3.80
CA LEU A 194 -2.66 -23.09 3.39
C LEU A 194 -1.93 -22.21 4.44
N LYS A 195 -2.61 -21.22 5.02
CA LYS A 195 -2.08 -20.40 6.13
C LYS A 195 -1.75 -21.22 7.37
N GLN A 196 -2.52 -22.27 7.67
CA GLN A 196 -2.28 -23.14 8.83
C GLN A 196 -1.08 -24.05 8.58
N ALA A 197 -0.98 -24.64 7.37
CA ALA A 197 0.13 -25.48 6.98
C ALA A 197 1.47 -24.72 6.96
N GLU A 198 1.49 -23.48 6.44
CA GLU A 198 2.69 -22.64 6.38
C GLU A 198 3.20 -22.22 7.77
N LYS A 199 2.31 -21.84 8.69
CA LYS A 199 2.68 -21.17 9.94
C LYS A 199 2.87 -22.10 11.15
N ARG A 200 2.69 -23.42 11.02
CA ARG A 200 2.80 -24.42 12.11
C ARG A 200 2.20 -23.93 13.43
N ARG A 201 1.01 -23.33 13.38
CA ARG A 201 0.39 -22.66 14.54
C ARG A 201 0.12 -23.67 15.65
N GLN A 202 0.47 -23.32 16.88
CA GLN A 202 0.25 -24.15 18.06
C GLN A 202 -1.05 -23.76 18.78
N SER A 203 -1.51 -22.51 18.60
CA SER A 203 -2.72 -21.96 19.21
C SER A 203 -3.71 -21.45 18.17
N ILE A 204 -5.01 -21.53 18.50
CA ILE A 204 -6.11 -21.02 17.66
C ILE A 204 -6.08 -19.50 17.48
N VAL A 205 -5.38 -18.77 18.38
CA VAL A 205 -5.21 -17.32 18.32
C VAL A 205 -3.87 -16.89 17.71
N ASP A 206 -3.02 -17.83 17.30
CA ASP A 206 -1.74 -17.48 16.67
C ASP A 206 -1.96 -16.66 15.39
N GLY A 207 -1.23 -15.54 15.30
CA GLY A 207 -1.35 -14.59 14.19
C GLY A 207 -2.58 -13.67 14.25
N VAL A 208 -3.27 -13.58 15.39
CA VAL A 208 -4.17 -12.46 15.69
C VAL A 208 -3.32 -11.25 16.06
N ALA A 209 -3.49 -10.13 15.35
CA ALA A 209 -2.80 -8.89 15.67
C ALA A 209 -3.47 -8.24 16.89
N LEU A 210 -2.82 -8.32 18.05
CA LEU A 210 -3.38 -7.82 19.31
C LEU A 210 -3.38 -6.29 19.42
N GLY A 211 -2.64 -5.58 18.55
CA GLY A 211 -2.62 -4.11 18.49
C GLY A 211 -3.76 -3.49 17.67
N GLN A 212 -4.68 -4.30 17.15
CA GLN A 212 -5.86 -3.79 16.43
C GLN A 212 -6.85 -3.10 17.39
N PRO A 213 -7.74 -2.24 16.88
CA PRO A 213 -8.84 -1.66 17.67
C PRO A 213 -9.64 -2.72 18.43
N ALA A 214 -10.16 -2.34 19.60
CA ALA A 214 -10.75 -3.30 20.53
C ALA A 214 -11.93 -4.08 19.94
N VAL A 215 -12.78 -3.44 19.12
CA VAL A 215 -13.95 -4.07 18.52
C VAL A 215 -13.51 -5.02 17.38
N ALA A 216 -12.58 -4.61 16.53
CA ALA A 216 -11.94 -5.48 15.54
C ALA A 216 -11.26 -6.70 16.19
N LEU A 217 -10.51 -6.49 17.29
CA LEU A 217 -9.83 -7.55 18.03
C LEU A 217 -10.83 -8.55 18.63
N ALA A 218 -11.86 -8.06 19.32
CA ALA A 218 -12.93 -8.90 19.87
C ALA A 218 -13.65 -9.69 18.77
N GLY A 219 -13.98 -9.03 17.66
CA GLY A 219 -14.50 -9.67 16.46
C GLY A 219 -13.58 -10.78 15.95
N LYS A 220 -12.28 -10.50 15.82
CA LYS A 220 -11.31 -11.48 15.31
C LYS A 220 -11.16 -12.69 16.23
N LEU A 221 -11.15 -12.49 17.54
CA LEU A 221 -11.13 -13.56 18.53
C LEU A 221 -12.44 -14.37 18.49
N GLY A 222 -13.58 -13.70 18.33
CA GLY A 222 -14.88 -14.33 18.07
C GLY A 222 -14.87 -15.24 16.84
N GLN A 223 -14.33 -14.76 15.73
CA GLN A 223 -14.18 -15.52 14.49
C GLN A 223 -13.30 -16.76 14.67
N ARG A 224 -12.11 -16.60 15.28
CA ARG A 224 -11.15 -17.69 15.50
C ARG A 224 -11.71 -18.77 16.41
N SER A 225 -12.28 -18.36 17.54
CA SER A 225 -12.89 -19.26 18.52
C SER A 225 -14.11 -19.98 17.92
N GLY A 226 -14.92 -19.30 17.10
CA GLY A 226 -16.09 -19.91 16.44
C GLY A 226 -15.71 -21.01 15.47
N ARG A 227 -14.67 -20.80 14.65
CA ARG A 227 -14.13 -21.82 13.74
C ARG A 227 -13.57 -23.04 14.47
N ALA A 228 -13.04 -22.86 15.67
CA ALA A 228 -12.54 -23.94 16.51
C ALA A 228 -13.66 -24.65 17.32
N GLY A 229 -14.92 -24.23 17.17
CA GLY A 229 -16.06 -24.81 17.90
C GLY A 229 -16.15 -24.38 19.37
N VAL A 230 -15.44 -23.33 19.79
CA VAL A 230 -15.53 -22.81 21.16
C VAL A 230 -16.95 -22.27 21.41
N PRO A 231 -17.70 -22.81 22.38
CA PRO A 231 -19.08 -22.40 22.60
C PRO A 231 -19.16 -21.00 23.24
N LEU A 232 -20.30 -20.33 23.08
CA LEU A 232 -20.48 -18.92 23.47
C LEU A 232 -20.58 -18.72 24.98
N ASP A 233 -20.94 -19.74 25.74
CA ASP A 233 -21.01 -19.72 27.21
C ASP A 233 -19.63 -19.59 27.87
N LEU A 234 -18.55 -19.90 27.15
CA LEU A 234 -17.17 -19.66 27.58
C LEU A 234 -16.68 -18.23 27.32
N PHE A 235 -17.48 -17.39 26.64
CA PHE A 235 -17.13 -15.99 26.48
C PHE A 235 -17.27 -15.24 27.81
N PRO A 236 -16.59 -14.10 27.99
CA PRO A 236 -16.69 -13.31 29.21
C PRO A 236 -18.14 -13.11 29.65
N GLY A 237 -18.45 -13.62 30.85
CA GLY A 237 -19.80 -13.79 31.35
C GLY A 237 -20.35 -12.59 32.12
N GLY A 238 -19.48 -11.67 32.56
CA GLY A 238 -19.88 -10.60 33.47
C GLY A 238 -20.78 -9.53 32.84
N THR A 239 -21.20 -8.61 33.69
CA THR A 239 -22.14 -7.54 33.36
C THR A 239 -21.43 -6.22 33.08
N SER A 240 -20.09 -6.17 33.10
CA SER A 240 -19.37 -4.95 32.79
C SER A 240 -19.57 -4.54 31.33
N ALA A 241 -19.50 -3.23 31.04
CA ALA A 241 -19.62 -2.73 29.67
C ALA A 241 -18.57 -3.36 28.73
N ALA A 242 -17.33 -3.55 29.21
CA ALA A 242 -16.25 -4.14 28.44
C ALA A 242 -16.55 -5.59 28.02
N GLU A 243 -17.07 -6.41 28.93
CA GLU A 243 -17.43 -7.80 28.62
C GLU A 243 -18.64 -7.89 27.69
N GLN A 244 -19.62 -6.99 27.86
CA GLN A 244 -20.75 -6.88 26.95
C GLN A 244 -20.30 -6.50 25.53
N LEU A 245 -19.45 -5.47 25.40
CA LEU A 245 -18.89 -5.04 24.11
C LEU A 245 -18.11 -6.17 23.44
N PHE A 246 -17.28 -6.89 24.20
CA PHE A 246 -16.56 -8.06 23.68
C PHE A 246 -17.52 -9.09 23.10
N ARG A 247 -18.57 -9.47 23.86
CA ARG A 247 -19.56 -10.46 23.39
C ARG A 247 -20.29 -9.98 22.14
N VAL A 248 -20.73 -8.73 22.10
CA VAL A 248 -21.43 -8.16 20.94
C VAL A 248 -20.53 -8.21 19.70
N ALA A 249 -19.30 -7.71 19.79
CA ALA A 249 -18.36 -7.70 18.67
C ALA A 249 -17.98 -9.13 18.21
N ALA A 250 -17.67 -10.02 19.17
CA ALA A 250 -17.27 -11.39 18.89
C ALA A 250 -18.41 -12.21 18.25
N THR A 251 -19.65 -12.03 18.70
CA THR A 251 -20.83 -12.71 18.14
C THR A 251 -21.22 -12.15 16.78
N ALA A 252 -21.20 -10.83 16.60
CA ALA A 252 -21.43 -10.19 15.31
C ALA A 252 -20.45 -10.72 14.24
N ARG A 253 -19.16 -10.80 14.58
CA ARG A 253 -18.17 -11.33 13.62
C ARG A 253 -18.35 -12.81 13.32
N ARG A 254 -18.82 -13.63 14.27
CA ARG A 254 -19.19 -15.03 14.00
C ARG A 254 -20.35 -15.14 13.01
N ALA A 255 -21.26 -14.16 13.01
CA ALA A 255 -22.37 -14.06 12.07
C ALA A 255 -21.96 -13.45 10.71
N GLY A 256 -20.67 -13.17 10.48
CA GLY A 256 -20.17 -12.61 9.21
C GLY A 256 -20.24 -11.08 9.12
N VAL A 257 -20.65 -10.39 10.19
CA VAL A 257 -20.71 -8.93 10.24
C VAL A 257 -19.32 -8.36 10.55
N ASP A 258 -18.99 -7.16 10.04
CA ASP A 258 -17.80 -6.41 10.48
C ASP A 258 -18.13 -5.47 11.64
N PRO A 259 -17.93 -5.88 12.90
CA PRO A 259 -18.39 -5.09 14.04
C PRO A 259 -17.66 -3.74 14.16
N GLU A 260 -16.42 -3.66 13.70
CA GLU A 260 -15.63 -2.43 13.78
C GLU A 260 -16.15 -1.39 12.78
N GLY A 261 -16.28 -1.78 11.50
CA GLY A 261 -16.82 -0.93 10.44
C GLY A 261 -18.26 -0.49 10.72
N GLU A 262 -19.13 -1.42 11.11
CA GLU A 262 -20.54 -1.12 11.41
C GLU A 262 -20.69 -0.15 12.59
N LEU A 263 -19.94 -0.35 13.67
CA LEU A 263 -19.98 0.57 14.82
C LEU A 263 -19.45 1.96 14.42
N ARG A 264 -18.40 2.02 13.60
CA ARG A 264 -17.89 3.29 13.07
C ARG A 264 -18.91 4.01 12.20
N ALA A 265 -19.60 3.27 11.32
CA ALA A 265 -20.67 3.82 10.49
C ALA A 265 -21.80 4.42 11.36
N VAL A 266 -22.22 3.71 12.41
CA VAL A 266 -23.20 4.23 13.39
C VAL A 266 -22.70 5.50 14.08
N ALA A 267 -21.43 5.53 14.51
CA ALA A 267 -20.85 6.72 15.14
C ALA A 267 -20.81 7.92 14.18
N LYS A 268 -20.47 7.70 12.90
CA LYS A 268 -20.47 8.74 11.87
C LYS A 268 -21.87 9.28 11.58
N ALA A 269 -22.86 8.40 11.48
CA ALA A 269 -24.27 8.80 11.34
C ALA A 269 -24.73 9.66 12.51
N PHE A 270 -24.37 9.28 13.75
CA PHE A 270 -24.69 10.08 14.93
C PHE A 270 -24.02 11.46 14.93
N VAL A 271 -22.78 11.57 14.43
CA VAL A 271 -22.11 12.87 14.24
C VAL A 271 -22.86 13.72 13.20
N ALA A 272 -23.35 13.13 12.11
CA ALA A 272 -24.15 13.83 11.12
C ALA A 272 -25.46 14.34 11.72
N ASP A 273 -26.13 13.52 12.54
CA ASP A 273 -27.37 13.92 13.23
C ASP A 273 -27.14 15.08 14.19
N LEU A 274 -26.04 15.04 14.96
CA LEU A 274 -25.63 16.14 15.83
C LEU A 274 -25.45 17.44 15.04
N ARG A 275 -24.68 17.40 13.94
CA ARG A 275 -24.44 18.59 13.10
C ARG A 275 -25.74 19.14 12.52
N ALA A 276 -26.61 18.28 12.02
CA ALA A 276 -27.91 18.67 11.49
C ALA A 276 -28.77 19.36 12.56
N ALA A 277 -28.79 18.83 13.79
CA ALA A 277 -29.51 19.43 14.91
C ALA A 277 -28.94 20.80 15.30
N GLU A 278 -27.61 20.94 15.33
CA GLU A 278 -26.96 22.23 15.59
C GLU A 278 -27.30 23.28 14.51
N ASP A 279 -27.25 22.89 13.24
CA ASP A 279 -27.57 23.78 12.13
C ASP A 279 -29.04 24.22 12.13
N ALA A 280 -29.95 23.29 12.45
CA ALA A 280 -31.37 23.59 12.63
C ALA A 280 -31.62 24.57 13.80
N ALA A 281 -30.90 24.43 14.91
CA ALA A 281 -30.96 25.36 16.03
C ALA A 281 -30.46 26.75 15.64
N ARG A 282 -29.29 26.84 14.97
CA ARG A 282 -28.73 28.10 14.48
C ARG A 282 -29.69 28.80 13.51
N ALA A 283 -30.30 28.05 12.59
CA ALA A 283 -31.29 28.58 11.66
C ALA A 283 -32.54 29.13 12.35
N ALA A 284 -32.88 28.61 13.54
CA ALA A 284 -33.96 29.11 14.40
C ALA A 284 -33.52 30.25 15.34
N GLY A 285 -32.28 30.75 15.22
CA GLY A 285 -31.72 31.81 16.07
C GLY A 285 -31.36 31.34 17.48
N VAL A 286 -31.16 30.04 17.67
CA VAL A 286 -30.78 29.44 18.96
C VAL A 286 -29.33 28.95 18.88
N GLU A 287 -28.49 29.39 19.80
CA GLU A 287 -27.12 28.90 19.91
C GLU A 287 -27.11 27.45 20.41
N PRO A 288 -26.42 26.51 19.74
CA PRO A 288 -26.38 25.10 20.15
C PRO A 288 -25.89 24.86 21.58
N SER A 289 -24.98 25.72 22.07
CA SER A 289 -24.47 25.66 23.44
C SER A 289 -25.51 25.96 24.52
N ALA A 290 -26.66 26.56 24.14
CA ALA A 290 -27.78 26.85 25.02
C ALA A 290 -28.91 25.79 24.93
N LEU A 291 -28.73 24.73 24.14
CA LEU A 291 -29.74 23.68 24.01
C LEU A 291 -29.79 22.79 25.25
N GLU A 292 -30.93 22.83 25.92
CA GLU A 292 -31.34 21.82 26.89
C GLU A 292 -31.98 20.61 26.20
N ALA A 293 -32.28 19.56 26.96
CA ALA A 293 -32.79 18.28 26.42
C ALA A 293 -34.00 18.43 25.47
N ASP A 294 -34.95 19.31 25.76
CA ASP A 294 -36.11 19.55 24.89
C ASP A 294 -35.75 20.35 23.64
N GLY A 295 -34.73 21.21 23.71
CA GLY A 295 -34.15 21.89 22.55
C GLY A 295 -33.51 20.88 21.61
N TRP A 296 -32.67 19.97 22.14
CA TRP A 296 -32.09 18.88 21.36
C TRP A 296 -33.17 18.03 20.70
N ARG A 297 -34.19 17.58 21.45
CA ARG A 297 -35.30 16.80 20.87
C ARG A 297 -36.06 17.55 19.78
N ARG A 298 -36.23 18.86 19.92
CA ARG A 298 -36.94 19.70 18.94
C ARG A 298 -36.19 19.82 17.62
N PHE A 299 -34.86 19.93 17.67
CA PHE A 299 -34.03 20.14 16.48
C PHE A 299 -33.40 18.85 15.92
N TRP A 300 -33.51 17.74 16.64
CA TRP A 300 -32.99 16.45 16.20
C TRP A 300 -33.63 16.00 14.87
N PRO A 301 -32.84 15.49 13.90
CA PRO A 301 -33.40 14.96 12.65
C PRO A 301 -34.32 13.77 12.90
N ALA A 302 -35.33 13.62 12.04
CA ALA A 302 -36.21 12.46 12.12
C ALA A 302 -35.45 11.18 11.71
N PRO A 303 -35.77 10.01 12.28
CA PRO A 303 -35.10 8.77 11.89
C PRO A 303 -35.29 8.47 10.39
N GLY A 304 -34.20 8.39 9.64
CA GLY A 304 -34.20 8.01 8.21
C GLY A 304 -34.38 9.15 7.20
N SER A 305 -34.18 10.41 7.60
CA SER A 305 -34.06 11.56 6.68
C SER A 305 -32.70 11.66 6.00
#